data_AF-A0A9E7YXD6-F1
#
_entry.id   AF-A0A9E7YXD6-F1
#
_cell.length_a   1.000
_cell.length_b   1.000
_cell.length_c   1.000
_cell.angle_alpha   90.00
_cell.angle_beta   90.00
_cell.angle_gamma   90.00
#
_symmetry.space_group_name_H-M   'P 1'
#
loop_
_entity.id
_entity.type
_entity.pdbx_description
1 polymer ?
#
loop_
_entity_poly.entity_id
_entity_poly.type
_entity_poly.pdbx_seq_one_letter_code
_entity_poly.pdbx_strand_id
1 'polypeptide(L)' 'MPNLWRQFEDLLPDAPLLVGAVVTRHNDGTVTVQLLGGGLVRVTGAGEPGDRLFVRGSEVVGPAPTLPTVDIEI' A
#
# COMPACT_ATOMS: atom_id res chain seq x y z
N MET A 1 -30.94 8.41 -18.90
CA MET A 1 -30.26 7.13 -19.21
C MET A 1 -29.16 6.94 -18.20
N PRO A 2 -29.10 5.82 -17.46
CA PRO A 2 -27.99 5.57 -16.55
C PRO A 2 -26.69 5.37 -17.34
N ASN A 3 -25.57 5.81 -16.78
CA ASN A 3 -24.25 5.62 -17.36
C ASN A 3 -23.80 4.17 -17.15
N LEU A 4 -23.90 3.34 -18.19
CA LEU A 4 -23.53 1.92 -18.15
C LEU A 4 -22.06 1.69 -17.77
N TRP A 5 -21.16 2.61 -18.14
CA TRP A 5 -19.74 2.53 -17.75
C TRP A 5 -19.57 2.62 -16.24
N ARG A 6 -20.24 3.57 -15.59
CA ARG A 6 -20.18 3.73 -14.14
C ARG A 6 -20.78 2.53 -13.40
N GLN A 7 -21.90 1.98 -13.90
CA GLN A 7 -22.49 0.78 -13.33
C GLN A 7 -21.59 -0.45 -13.41
N PHE A 8 -20.75 -0.54 -14.44
CA PHE A 8 -19.75 -1.59 -14.56
C PHE A 8 -18.57 -1.38 -13.61
N GLU A 9 -18.06 -0.14 -13.50
CA GLU A 9 -17.01 0.20 -12.53
C GLU A 9 -17.42 -0.11 -11.09
N ASP A 10 -18.68 0.16 -10.72
CA ASP A 10 -19.24 -0.14 -9.39
C ASP A 10 -19.26 -1.64 -9.06
N LEU A 11 -19.12 -2.54 -10.05
CA LEU A 11 -19.04 -3.99 -9.84
C LEU A 11 -17.61 -4.48 -9.61
N LEU A 12 -16.60 -3.67 -9.92
CA LEU A 12 -15.21 -4.04 -9.72
C LEU A 12 -14.82 -3.86 -8.25
N PRO A 13 -14.05 -4.78 -7.67
CA PRO A 13 -13.55 -4.60 -6.31
C PRO A 13 -12.56 -3.44 -6.26
N ASP A 14 -12.51 -2.76 -5.12
CA ASP A 14 -11.46 -1.78 -4.82
C ASP A 14 -10.07 -2.42 -4.93
N ALA A 15 -9.06 -1.57 -5.15
CA ALA A 15 -7.67 -2.00 -5.09
C ALA A 15 -7.38 -2.70 -3.74
N PRO A 16 -6.60 -3.79 -3.73
CA PRO A 16 -6.31 -4.53 -2.52
C PRO A 16 -5.53 -3.66 -1.52
N LEU A 17 -5.75 -3.93 -0.23
CA LEU A 17 -4.91 -3.38 0.83
C LEU A 17 -3.64 -4.22 0.92
N LEU A 18 -2.50 -3.59 0.63
CA LEU A 18 -1.19 -4.22 0.63
C LEU A 18 -0.34 -3.66 1.76
N VAL A 19 0.64 -4.45 2.20
CA VAL A 19 1.66 -4.01 3.15
C VAL A 19 3.00 -3.89 2.44
N GLY A 20 3.74 -2.83 2.76
CA GLY A 20 5.11 -2.67 2.30
C GLY A 20 5.94 -1.80 3.22
N ALA A 21 7.24 -1.81 2.99
CA ALA A 21 8.22 -1.00 3.71
C ALA A 21 8.63 0.22 2.88
N VAL A 22 8.74 1.39 3.50
CA VAL A 22 9.24 2.59 2.83
C VAL A 22 10.73 2.42 2.53
N VAL A 23 11.10 2.59 1.26
CA VAL A 23 12.50 2.56 0.78
C VAL A 23 13.03 3.98 0.67
N THR A 24 12.20 4.93 0.23
CA THR A 24 12.62 6.31 -0.01
C THR A 24 11.46 7.26 0.21
N ARG A 25 11.72 8.34 0.95
CA ARG A 25 10.82 9.49 1.07
C ARG A 25 11.21 10.55 0.05
N HIS A 26 10.23 11.10 -0.67
CA HIS A 26 10.45 12.16 -1.65
C HIS A 26 9.97 13.52 -1.10
N ASN A 27 10.49 14.60 -1.67
CA ASN A 27 10.16 15.97 -1.24
C ASN A 27 8.80 16.47 -1.78
N ASP A 28 8.16 15.73 -2.67
CA ASP A 28 6.86 16.03 -3.27
C ASP A 28 5.68 15.44 -2.48
N GLY A 29 5.92 14.90 -1.29
CA GLY A 29 4.88 14.28 -0.45
C GLY A 29 4.51 12.86 -0.88
N THR A 30 5.37 12.20 -1.67
CA THR A 30 5.23 10.79 -2.03
C THR A 30 6.33 9.94 -1.39
N VAL A 31 6.08 8.65 -1.28
CA VAL A 31 7.05 7.66 -0.78
C VAL A 31 7.14 6.48 -1.76
N THR A 32 8.35 5.94 -1.92
CA THR A 32 8.55 4.67 -2.61
C THR A 32 8.49 3.55 -1.60
N VAL A 33 7.58 2.60 -1.83
CA VAL A 33 7.31 1.47 -0.94
C VAL A 33 7.66 0.17 -1.66
N GLN A 34 8.41 -0.69 -0.98
CA GLN A 34 8.60 -2.08 -1.38
C GLN A 34 7.50 -2.94 -0.77
N LEU A 35 6.63 -3.44 -1.63
CA LEU A 35 5.57 -4.38 -1.25
C LEU A 35 6.17 -5.72 -0.84
N LEU A 36 5.47 -6.46 0.03
CA LEU A 36 5.89 -7.80 0.44
C LEU A 36 6.08 -8.78 -0.74
N GLY A 37 5.34 -8.57 -1.83
CA GLY A 37 5.50 -9.32 -3.09
C GLY A 37 6.73 -8.95 -3.91
N GLY A 38 7.60 -8.06 -3.42
CA GLY A 38 8.84 -7.61 -4.08
C GLY A 38 8.68 -6.43 -5.03
N GLY A 39 7.46 -6.04 -5.38
CA GLY A 39 7.18 -4.89 -6.24
C GLY A 39 7.51 -3.55 -5.57
N LEU A 40 8.03 -2.60 -6.35
CA LEU A 40 8.26 -1.22 -5.92
C LEU A 40 7.15 -0.33 -6.48
N VAL A 41 6.49 0.43 -5.62
CA VAL A 41 5.43 1.38 -5.99
C VAL A 41 5.69 2.75 -5.40
N ARG A 42 5.36 3.80 -6.15
CA ARG A 42 5.36 5.19 -5.66
C ARG A 42 3.93 5.54 -5.27
N VAL A 43 3.73 5.95 -4.02
CA VAL A 43 2.41 6.23 -3.44
C VAL A 43 2.41 7.60 -2.78
N THR A 44 1.26 8.26 -2.80
CA THR A 44 1.05 9.53 -2.08
C THR A 44 0.88 9.25 -0.60
N GLY A 45 1.60 9.97 0.24
CA GLY A 45 1.55 9.77 1.69
C GLY A 45 2.85 10.11 2.40
N ALA A 46 2.83 9.95 3.73
CA ALA A 46 3.97 10.22 4.59
C ALA A 46 4.45 8.95 5.29
N GLY A 47 5.78 8.84 5.44
CA GLY A 47 6.47 7.77 6.14
C GLY A 47 7.98 7.94 5.96
N GLU A 48 8.74 7.40 6.89
CA GLU A 48 10.21 7.43 6.85
C GLU A 48 10.77 6.08 6.37
N PRO A 49 11.97 6.05 5.76
CA PRO A 49 12.60 4.80 5.34
C PRO A 49 12.66 3.77 6.48
N GLY A 50 12.17 2.56 6.22
CA GLY A 50 12.05 1.49 7.21
C GLY A 50 10.65 1.35 7.83
N ASP A 51 9.79 2.37 7.74
CA ASP A 51 8.41 2.27 8.21
C ASP A 51 7.61 1.26 7.39
N ARG A 52 6.73 0.52 8.07
CA ARG A 52 5.74 -0.35 7.41
C ARG A 52 4.43 0.41 7.26
N LEU A 53 3.89 0.41 6.04
CA LEU A 53 2.67 1.13 5.70
C LEU A 53 1.67 0.21 5.01
N PHE A 54 0.39 0.48 5.23
CA PHE A 54 -0.70 -0.03 4.41
C PHE A 54 -0.87 0.85 3.18
N VAL A 55 -0.88 0.23 2.01
CA VAL A 55 -1.02 0.89 0.70
C VAL A 55 -2.26 0.34 0.00
N ARG A 56 -3.08 1.22 -0.57
CA ARG A 56 -4.20 0.85 -1.42
C ARG A 56 -4.12 1.62 -2.73
N GLY A 57 -3.93 0.90 -3.83
CA GLY A 57 -3.69 1.54 -5.13
C GLY A 57 -2.45 2.43 -5.10
N SER A 58 -2.64 3.75 -5.21
CA SER A 58 -1.57 4.76 -5.24
C SER A 58 -1.46 5.61 -3.96
N GLU A 59 -2.11 5.21 -2.87
CA GLU A 59 -2.17 6.00 -1.63
C GLU A 59 -1.79 5.17 -0.40
N VAL A 60 -1.15 5.83 0.57
CA VAL A 60 -0.92 5.31 1.92
C VAL A 60 -2.20 5.44 2.74
N VAL A 61 -2.75 4.31 3.16
CA VAL A 61 -3.95 4.26 4.02
C VAL A 61 -3.58 4.52 5.48
N GLY A 62 -2.38 4.12 5.92
CA GLY A 62 -1.91 4.33 7.28
C GLY A 62 -0.71 3.46 7.67
N PRO A 63 -0.22 3.58 8.92
CA PRO A 63 0.87 2.75 9.41
C PRO A 63 0.43 1.29 9.59
N ALA A 64 1.30 0.36 9.20
CA ALA A 64 1.11 -1.06 9.42
C ALA A 64 1.89 -1.52 10.66
N PRO A 65 1.27 -2.28 11.59
CA PRO A 65 1.96 -2.75 12.78
C PRO A 65 3.06 -3.78 12.44
N THR A 66 4.09 -3.80 13.26
CA THR A 66 5.10 -4.87 13.21
C THR A 66 4.49 -6.14 13.80
N LEU A 67 4.27 -7.15 12.96
CA LEU A 67 3.86 -8.47 13.42
C LEU A 67 5.03 -9.13 14.17
N PRO A 68 4.80 -9.67 15.39
CA PRO A 68 5.83 -10.44 16.09
C PRO A 68 6.11 -11.73 15.33
N THR A 69 7.39 -11.99 15.05
CA THR A 69 7.85 -13.28 14.52
C THR A 69 7.90 -14.30 15.66
N VAL A 70 7.34 -15.48 15.44
CA VAL A 70 7.47 -16.63 16.36
C VAL A 70 8.27 -17.70 15.64
N ASP A 71 9.46 -18.00 16.15
CA ASP A 71 10.26 -19.14 15.70
C ASP A 71 9.71 -20.41 16.36
N ILE A 72 9.39 -21.41 15.54
CA ILE A 72 8.90 -22.72 16.01
C ILE A 72 10.03 -23.73 15.76
N GLU A 73 10.59 -24.28 16.85
CA GLU A 73 11.59 -25.36 16.81
C GLU A 73 10.86 -26.72 16.83
N ILE A 74 11.32 -27.67 16.00
CA ILE A 74 10.73 -29.02 15.87
C ILE A 74 11.36 -30.03 16.81
#